data_AF-A0A2V8ZRX6-F1
#
_entry.id   AF-A0A2V8ZRX6-F1
#
_cell.length_a   1.000
_cell.length_b   1.000
_cell.length_c   1.000
_cell.angle_alpha   90.00
_cell.angle_beta   90.00
_cell.angle_gamma   90.00
#
_symmetry.space_group_name_H-M   'P 1'
#
loop_
_entity.id
_entity.type
_entity.pdbx_description
1 polymer ?
#
loop_
_entity_poly.entity_id
_entity_poly.type
_entity_poly.pdbx_seq_one_letter_code
_entity_poly.pdbx_strand_id
1 'polypeptide(L)'
;MFSRRAVASAERAQEKETAEAGQRAQAALRLSTGRDVQYLAALALAFAENASRAQALAADLAKRFPEDTVVQFNYLPTIHAQLALSHNNSSQSIEALQATAPYDLGTEGAAGGGAFMPALHPVYVRGEAYLAGHQGNEAAVEFQKILDHRGVVLYEPIGALAHLQLGRAYAMQSDTAKARAAYQEFLTLWKDADPDIPILIAAKAEYAKLQ
;
A
#
# COMPACT_ATOMS: atom_id res chain seq x y z
N MET A 1 7.60 -25.81 -7.82
CA MET A 1 8.95 -25.72 -7.19
C MET A 1 9.65 -24.52 -7.82
N PHE A 2 9.67 -23.36 -7.14
CA PHE A 2 10.33 -22.16 -7.69
C PHE A 2 11.83 -22.43 -7.79
N SER A 3 12.38 -22.27 -8.99
CA SER A 3 13.82 -22.41 -9.21
C SER A 3 14.57 -21.39 -8.35
N ARG A 4 15.67 -21.78 -7.69
CA ARG A 4 16.50 -20.89 -6.87
C ARG A 4 16.92 -19.61 -7.60
N ARG A 5 16.96 -19.64 -8.94
CA ARG A 5 17.22 -18.46 -9.79
C ARG A 5 16.09 -17.42 -9.76
N ALA A 6 14.82 -17.84 -9.65
CA ALA A 6 13.68 -16.93 -9.59
C ALA A 6 13.62 -16.17 -8.26
N VAL A 7 13.93 -16.86 -7.15
CA VAL A 7 14.01 -16.23 -5.82
C VAL A 7 15.12 -15.19 -5.77
N ALA A 8 16.33 -15.55 -6.19
CA ALA A 8 17.46 -14.61 -6.24
C ALA A 8 17.25 -13.42 -7.20
N SER A 9 16.47 -13.61 -8.27
CA SER A 9 16.09 -12.51 -9.17
C SER A 9 15.08 -11.57 -8.52
N ALA A 10 14.11 -12.11 -7.80
CA ALA A 10 13.11 -11.31 -7.08
C ALA A 10 13.73 -10.52 -5.93
N GLU A 11 14.67 -11.11 -5.18
CA GLU A 11 15.41 -10.43 -4.11
C GLU A 11 16.20 -9.22 -4.66
N ARG A 12 16.93 -9.40 -5.77
CA ARG A 12 17.67 -8.30 -6.42
C ARG A 12 16.75 -7.21 -6.97
N ALA A 13 15.59 -7.58 -7.51
CA ALA A 13 14.61 -6.61 -7.97
C ALA A 13 14.05 -5.79 -6.80
N GLN A 14 13.72 -6.45 -5.69
CA GLN A 14 13.27 -5.78 -4.45
C GLN A 14 14.34 -4.83 -3.90
N GLU A 15 15.61 -5.26 -3.83
CA GLU A 15 16.72 -4.40 -3.40
C GLU A 15 16.88 -3.16 -4.29
N LYS A 16 16.69 -3.32 -5.60
CA LYS A 16 16.75 -2.20 -6.54
C LYS A 16 15.57 -1.24 -6.35
N GLU A 17 14.36 -1.76 -6.21
CA GLU A 17 13.14 -0.96 -5.98
C GLU A 17 13.23 -0.15 -4.68
N THR A 18 13.72 -0.77 -3.60
CA THR A 18 13.91 -0.08 -2.31
C THR A 18 14.95 1.03 -2.39
N ALA A 19 16.07 0.81 -3.11
CA ALA A 19 17.08 1.83 -3.36
C ALA A 19 16.54 2.99 -4.21
N GLU A 20 15.79 2.70 -5.27
CA GLU A 20 15.16 3.72 -6.12
C GLU A 20 14.13 4.55 -5.35
N ALA A 21 13.29 3.91 -4.53
CA ALA A 21 12.33 4.60 -3.66
C ALA A 21 13.06 5.57 -2.72
N GLY A 22 14.16 5.13 -2.11
CA GLY A 22 14.98 5.95 -1.24
C GLY A 22 15.60 7.18 -1.92
N GLN A 23 16.03 7.05 -3.17
CA GLN A 23 16.58 8.15 -3.98
C GLN A 23 15.49 9.12 -4.42
N ARG A 24 14.34 8.63 -4.89
CA ARG A 24 13.20 9.46 -5.33
C ARG A 24 12.62 10.26 -4.16
N ALA A 25 12.46 9.63 -2.98
CA ALA A 25 12.04 10.32 -1.76
C ALA A 25 13.00 11.46 -1.39
N GLN A 26 14.31 11.23 -1.47
CA GLN A 26 15.31 12.26 -1.18
C GLN A 26 15.31 13.38 -2.23
N ALA A 27 15.09 13.07 -3.50
CA ALA A 27 14.94 14.08 -4.55
C ALA A 27 13.71 14.96 -4.32
N ALA A 28 12.55 14.38 -4.00
CA ALA A 28 11.33 15.11 -3.71
C ALA A 28 11.47 16.02 -2.48
N LEU A 29 12.08 15.52 -1.40
CA LEU A 29 12.30 16.29 -0.17
C LEU A 29 13.28 17.46 -0.35
N ARG A 30 14.16 17.42 -1.36
CA ARG A 30 15.01 18.57 -1.74
C ARG A 30 14.22 19.67 -2.46
N LEU A 31 13.08 19.33 -3.07
CA LEU A 31 12.22 20.28 -3.78
C LEU A 31 11.19 20.91 -2.84
N SER A 32 10.63 20.14 -1.90
CA SER A 32 9.65 20.63 -0.94
C SER A 32 9.63 19.78 0.33
N THR A 33 9.50 20.44 1.47
CA THR A 33 9.26 19.82 2.79
C THR A 33 7.85 20.12 3.29
N GLY A 34 6.92 20.46 2.39
CA GLY A 34 5.49 20.56 2.68
C GLY A 34 4.93 19.23 3.18
N ARG A 35 3.87 19.29 3.99
CA ARG A 35 3.32 18.11 4.69
C ARG A 35 2.98 16.96 3.73
N ASP A 36 2.41 17.25 2.57
CA ASP A 36 1.96 16.25 1.59
C ASP A 36 3.14 15.53 0.93
N VAL A 37 4.16 16.29 0.50
CA VAL A 37 5.38 15.72 -0.11
C VAL A 37 6.14 14.87 0.89
N GLN A 38 6.23 15.33 2.14
CA GLN A 38 6.91 14.59 3.19
C GLN A 38 6.17 13.32 3.58
N TYR A 39 4.84 13.36 3.63
CA TYR A 39 4.02 12.17 3.86
C TYR A 39 4.23 11.13 2.76
N LEU A 40 4.12 11.51 1.49
CA LEU A 40 4.35 10.58 0.36
C LEU A 40 5.76 9.98 0.39
N ALA A 41 6.76 10.80 0.70
CA ALA A 41 8.14 10.33 0.87
C ALA A 41 8.27 9.34 2.02
N ALA A 42 7.67 9.63 3.19
CA ALA A 42 7.70 8.75 4.36
C ALA A 42 6.98 7.43 4.11
N LEU A 43 5.80 7.46 3.47
CA LEU A 43 5.02 6.27 3.16
C LEU A 43 5.72 5.39 2.12
N ALA A 44 6.29 5.98 1.06
CA ALA A 44 7.10 5.25 0.09
C ALA A 44 8.32 4.59 0.73
N LEU A 45 8.99 5.28 1.67
CA LEU A 45 10.09 4.71 2.45
C LEU A 45 9.63 3.57 3.36
N ALA A 46 8.42 3.66 3.94
CA ALA A 46 7.86 2.60 4.77
C ALA A 46 7.52 1.34 3.94
N PHE A 47 6.95 1.50 2.74
CA PHE A 47 6.76 0.40 1.78
C PHE A 47 8.08 -0.21 1.30
N ALA A 48 9.10 0.63 1.13
CA ALA A 48 10.45 0.21 0.74
C ALA A 48 11.31 -0.34 1.91
N GLU A 49 10.67 -0.72 3.03
CA GLU A 49 11.32 -1.28 4.22
C GLU A 49 12.43 -0.38 4.82
N ASN A 50 12.43 0.92 4.50
CA ASN A 50 13.37 1.90 5.04
C ASN A 50 12.81 2.56 6.31
N ALA A 51 12.57 1.72 7.32
CA ALA A 51 11.84 2.10 8.53
C ALA A 51 12.45 3.30 9.26
N SER A 52 13.78 3.36 9.38
CA SER A 52 14.47 4.44 10.08
C SER A 52 14.21 5.83 9.47
N ARG A 53 14.28 5.94 8.15
CA ARG A 53 14.04 7.21 7.45
C ARG A 53 12.56 7.59 7.46
N ALA A 54 11.67 6.62 7.28
CA ALA A 54 10.23 6.85 7.37
C ALA A 54 9.83 7.35 8.77
N GLN A 55 10.36 6.74 9.83
CA GLN A 55 10.10 7.15 11.21
C GLN A 55 10.64 8.56 11.51
N ALA A 56 11.82 8.92 11.00
CA ALA A 56 12.36 10.26 11.15
C ALA A 56 11.47 11.33 10.49
N LEU A 57 10.93 11.05 9.29
CA LEU A 57 10.01 11.95 8.60
C LEU A 57 8.64 12.04 9.29
N ALA A 58 8.14 10.94 9.84
CA ALA A 58 6.91 10.94 10.65
C ALA A 58 7.08 11.78 11.92
N ALA A 59 8.19 11.65 12.63
CA ALA A 59 8.48 12.46 13.81
C ALA A 59 8.57 13.95 13.48
N ASP A 60 9.19 14.31 12.36
CA ASP A 60 9.24 15.70 11.90
C ASP A 60 7.86 16.25 11.50
N LEU A 61 7.02 15.45 10.83
CA LEU A 61 5.62 15.81 10.53
C LEU A 61 4.84 16.10 11.81
N ALA A 62 4.91 15.21 12.80
CA ALA A 62 4.24 15.39 14.08
C ALA A 62 4.69 16.67 14.81
N LYS A 63 5.99 17.01 14.71
CA LYS A 63 6.55 18.21 15.34
C LYS A 63 6.14 19.50 14.64
N ARG A 64 6.14 19.53 13.29
CA ARG A 64 5.88 20.75 12.52
C ARG A 64 4.39 21.02 12.30
N PHE A 65 3.56 19.99 12.36
CA PHE A 65 2.12 20.07 12.10
C PHE A 65 1.28 19.44 13.23
N PRO A 66 1.45 19.88 14.49
CA PRO A 66 0.79 19.24 15.63
C PRO A 66 -0.75 19.45 15.65
N GLU A 67 -1.24 20.53 15.05
CA GLU A 67 -2.68 20.88 15.01
C GLU A 67 -3.34 20.56 13.66
N ASP A 68 -2.59 19.98 12.74
CA ASP A 68 -3.07 19.67 11.40
C ASP A 68 -3.87 18.38 11.38
N THR A 69 -5.19 18.48 11.22
CA THR A 69 -6.11 17.34 11.27
C THR A 69 -5.69 16.22 10.30
N VAL A 70 -5.27 16.56 9.09
CA VAL A 70 -4.88 15.58 8.07
C VAL A 70 -3.62 14.85 8.52
N VAL A 71 -2.62 15.59 9.00
CA VAL A 71 -1.39 14.98 9.49
C VAL A 71 -1.67 14.06 10.68
N GLN A 72 -2.46 14.51 11.65
CA GLN A 72 -2.71 13.79 12.89
C GLN A 72 -3.62 12.57 12.73
N PHE A 73 -4.65 12.65 11.87
CA PHE A 73 -5.69 11.63 11.77
C PHE A 73 -5.63 10.80 10.48
N ASN A 74 -4.75 11.14 9.54
CA ASN A 74 -4.58 10.38 8.30
C ASN A 74 -3.11 9.97 8.08
N TYR A 75 -2.19 10.94 7.98
CA TYR A 75 -0.82 10.65 7.52
C TYR A 75 0.00 9.88 8.55
N LEU A 76 0.07 10.38 9.79
CA LEU A 76 0.84 9.73 10.85
C LEU A 76 0.31 8.33 11.18
N PRO A 77 -1.02 8.12 11.36
CA PRO A 77 -1.58 6.78 11.50
C PRO A 77 -1.18 5.83 10.37
N THR A 78 -1.23 6.28 9.11
CA THR A 78 -0.92 5.45 7.95
C THR A 78 0.57 5.07 7.89
N ILE A 79 1.48 6.03 8.13
CA ILE A 79 2.92 5.73 8.19
C ILE A 79 3.22 4.75 9.33
N HIS A 80 2.67 4.98 10.53
CA HIS A 80 2.90 4.12 11.69
C HIS A 80 2.36 2.71 11.47
N ALA A 81 1.20 2.59 10.82
CA ALA A 81 0.61 1.31 10.49
C ALA A 81 1.47 0.52 9.49
N GLN A 82 1.93 1.18 8.41
CA GLN A 82 2.83 0.54 7.44
C GLN A 82 4.15 0.10 8.09
N LEU A 83 4.70 0.91 9.00
CA LEU A 83 5.87 0.54 9.79
C LEU A 83 5.58 -0.65 10.72
N ALA A 84 4.40 -0.72 11.34
CA ALA A 84 4.04 -1.88 12.14
C ALA A 84 3.96 -3.17 11.29
N LEU A 85 3.42 -3.07 10.07
CA LEU A 85 3.40 -4.20 9.13
C LEU A 85 4.79 -4.66 8.69
N SER A 86 5.72 -3.73 8.45
CA SER A 86 7.10 -4.12 8.13
C SER A 86 7.79 -4.88 9.27
N HIS A 87 7.29 -4.75 10.50
CA HIS A 87 7.73 -5.51 11.67
C HIS A 87 6.84 -6.72 11.97
N ASN A 88 5.99 -7.14 11.03
CA ASN A 88 5.02 -8.24 11.16
C ASN A 88 4.02 -8.06 12.32
N ASN A 89 3.70 -6.81 12.68
CA ASN A 89 2.75 -6.49 13.74
C ASN A 89 1.41 -6.00 13.15
N SER A 90 0.60 -6.96 12.68
CA SER A 90 -0.72 -6.67 12.08
C SER A 90 -1.68 -6.03 13.08
N SER A 91 -1.71 -6.49 14.33
CA SER A 91 -2.60 -5.94 15.36
C SER A 91 -2.32 -4.46 15.64
N GLN A 92 -1.05 -4.08 15.81
CA GLN A 92 -0.68 -2.67 16.00
C GLN A 92 -0.97 -1.83 14.76
N SER A 93 -0.81 -2.38 13.56
CA SER A 93 -1.19 -1.70 12.32
C SER A 93 -2.69 -1.41 12.27
N ILE A 94 -3.52 -2.40 12.63
CA ILE A 94 -4.99 -2.24 12.67
C ILE A 94 -5.39 -1.20 13.71
N GLU A 95 -4.80 -1.26 14.91
CA GLU A 95 -5.06 -0.30 15.99
C GLU A 95 -4.72 1.13 15.57
N ALA A 96 -3.53 1.35 14.97
CA ALA A 96 -3.11 2.65 14.48
C ALA A 96 -4.11 3.24 13.47
N LEU A 97 -4.68 2.40 12.60
CA LEU A 97 -5.61 2.82 11.54
C LEU A 97 -7.06 3.04 12.01
N GLN A 98 -7.40 2.76 13.28
CA GLN A 98 -8.75 3.03 13.78
C GLN A 98 -9.12 4.52 13.67
N ALA A 99 -8.16 5.40 13.90
CA ALA A 99 -8.35 6.85 13.83
C ALA A 99 -8.63 7.35 12.41
N THR A 100 -8.25 6.60 11.36
CA THR A 100 -8.44 7.03 9.97
C THR A 100 -9.82 6.70 9.44
N ALA A 101 -10.52 5.71 10.02
CA ALA A 101 -11.77 5.18 9.48
C ALA A 101 -12.86 6.25 9.23
N PRO A 102 -13.08 7.26 10.10
CA PRO A 102 -14.04 8.33 9.83
C PRO A 102 -13.68 9.22 8.63
N TYR A 103 -12.42 9.18 8.19
CA TYR A 103 -11.85 10.02 7.15
C TYR A 103 -11.47 9.24 5.89
N ASP A 104 -11.76 7.93 5.81
CA ASP A 104 -11.37 7.06 4.69
C ASP A 104 -11.78 7.63 3.31
N LEU A 105 -12.97 8.24 3.23
CA LEU A 105 -13.51 8.85 2.00
C LEU A 105 -13.32 10.37 1.93
N GLY A 106 -12.58 10.95 2.88
CA GLY A 106 -12.25 12.36 2.90
C GLY A 106 -11.34 12.72 1.72
N THR A 107 -11.74 13.71 0.93
CA THR A 107 -10.87 14.29 -0.08
C THR A 107 -10.12 15.47 0.54
N GLU A 108 -8.87 15.23 0.91
CA GLU A 108 -8.02 16.24 1.55
C GLU A 108 -7.40 17.18 0.50
N GLY A 109 -8.24 17.91 -0.22
CA GLY A 109 -7.78 18.91 -1.19
C GLY A 109 -7.83 20.31 -0.60
N ALA A 110 -6.68 20.97 -0.48
CA ALA A 110 -6.66 22.44 -0.42
C ALA A 110 -7.45 22.99 -1.63
N ALA A 111 -8.19 24.08 -1.41
CA ALA A 111 -8.89 24.82 -2.45
C ALA A 111 -7.94 25.12 -3.63
N GLY A 112 -8.01 24.33 -4.70
CA GLY A 112 -7.12 24.50 -5.85
C GLY A 112 -6.77 23.28 -6.70
N GLY A 113 -7.44 22.13 -6.56
CA GLY A 113 -7.33 21.06 -7.55
C GLY A 113 -5.92 20.46 -7.72
N GLY A 114 -5.21 20.23 -6.61
CA GLY A 114 -3.95 19.49 -6.61
C GLY A 114 -4.20 17.99 -6.81
N ALA A 115 -3.86 17.48 -7.99
CA ALA A 115 -4.15 16.14 -8.50
C ALA A 115 -3.40 14.96 -7.83
N PHE A 116 -2.94 15.09 -6.58
CA PHE A 116 -2.15 14.06 -5.91
C PHE A 116 -2.40 14.09 -4.40
N MET A 117 -3.44 13.40 -3.96
CA MET A 117 -3.59 13.03 -2.56
C MET A 117 -3.87 11.52 -2.50
N PRO A 118 -3.11 10.75 -1.70
CA PRO A 118 -3.18 9.30 -1.63
C PRO A 118 -4.43 8.88 -0.86
N ALA A 119 -5.59 9.19 -1.44
CA ALA A 119 -6.87 8.77 -0.93
C ALA A 119 -6.89 7.23 -0.88
N LEU A 120 -7.51 6.68 0.17
CA LEU A 120 -7.62 5.23 0.38
C LEU A 120 -6.29 4.49 0.64
N HIS A 121 -5.13 5.15 0.76
CA HIS A 121 -3.94 4.49 1.28
C HIS A 121 -4.13 3.93 2.71
N PRO A 122 -4.79 4.63 3.66
CA PRO A 122 -5.12 4.03 4.95
C PRO A 122 -5.97 2.75 4.81
N VAL A 123 -6.91 2.74 3.85
CA VAL A 123 -7.76 1.58 3.53
C VAL A 123 -6.93 0.42 2.98
N TYR A 124 -6.00 0.71 2.05
CA TYR A 124 -5.11 -0.29 1.48
C TYR A 124 -4.22 -0.93 2.54
N VAL A 125 -3.53 -0.12 3.36
CA VAL A 125 -2.68 -0.59 4.46
C VAL A 125 -3.50 -1.39 5.48
N ARG A 126 -4.74 -1.00 5.77
CA ARG A 126 -5.64 -1.76 6.67
C ARG A 126 -6.00 -3.12 6.08
N GLY A 127 -6.29 -3.19 4.78
CA GLY A 127 -6.50 -4.45 4.06
C GLY A 127 -5.27 -5.36 4.12
N GLU A 128 -4.07 -4.80 3.93
CA GLU A 128 -2.81 -5.56 4.07
C GLU A 128 -2.59 -6.05 5.50
N ALA A 129 -2.95 -5.23 6.50
CA ALA A 129 -2.89 -5.63 7.90
C ALA A 129 -3.82 -6.79 8.22
N TYR A 130 -5.05 -6.76 7.70
CA TYR A 130 -5.96 -7.90 7.84
C TYR A 130 -5.44 -9.15 7.13
N LEU A 131 -4.84 -9.04 5.94
CA LEU A 131 -4.18 -10.19 5.30
C LEU A 131 -3.05 -10.76 6.16
N ALA A 132 -2.17 -9.91 6.69
CA ALA A 132 -1.08 -10.32 7.56
C ALA A 132 -1.59 -10.96 8.88
N GLY A 133 -2.76 -10.52 9.36
CA GLY A 133 -3.46 -11.11 10.50
C GLY A 133 -4.28 -12.37 10.19
N HIS A 134 -4.22 -12.91 8.97
CA HIS A 134 -5.06 -14.02 8.50
C HIS A 134 -6.58 -13.76 8.58
N GLN A 135 -6.99 -12.49 8.50
CA GLN A 135 -8.38 -12.02 8.55
C GLN A 135 -8.91 -11.77 7.14
N GLY A 136 -9.12 -12.86 6.39
CA GLY A 136 -9.48 -12.80 4.97
C GLY A 136 -10.79 -12.07 4.67
N ASN A 137 -11.79 -12.15 5.54
CA ASN A 137 -13.09 -11.48 5.34
C ASN A 137 -12.95 -9.96 5.45
N GLU A 138 -12.29 -9.50 6.51
CA GLU A 138 -12.05 -8.09 6.78
C GLU A 138 -11.13 -7.48 5.72
N ALA A 139 -10.10 -8.20 5.30
CA ALA A 139 -9.24 -7.80 4.18
C ALA A 139 -10.06 -7.58 2.89
N ALA A 140 -10.95 -8.52 2.55
CA ALA A 140 -11.78 -8.40 1.35
C ALA A 140 -12.68 -7.16 1.39
N VAL A 141 -13.24 -6.82 2.56
CA VAL A 141 -14.06 -5.60 2.74
C VAL A 141 -13.26 -4.33 2.44
N GLU A 142 -12.02 -4.23 2.95
CA GLU A 142 -11.19 -3.05 2.72
C GLU A 142 -10.76 -2.91 1.26
N PHE A 143 -10.33 -3.99 0.60
CA PHE A 143 -9.97 -3.91 -0.81
C PHE A 143 -11.18 -3.66 -1.71
N GLN A 144 -12.35 -4.22 -1.38
CA GLN A 144 -13.59 -3.93 -2.12
C GLN A 144 -13.95 -2.45 -2.01
N LYS A 145 -13.77 -1.81 -0.84
CA LYS A 145 -13.98 -0.36 -0.66
C LYS A 145 -13.16 0.46 -1.66
N ILE A 146 -11.90 0.08 -1.94
CA ILE A 146 -11.06 0.73 -2.95
C ILE A 146 -11.66 0.58 -4.35
N LEU A 147 -12.11 -0.63 -4.68
CA LEU A 147 -12.67 -0.96 -5.99
C LEU A 147 -14.06 -0.35 -6.23
N ASP A 148 -14.82 -0.06 -5.16
CA ASP A 148 -16.10 0.64 -5.23
C ASP A 148 -15.93 2.15 -5.42
N HIS A 149 -14.75 2.68 -5.07
CA HIS A 149 -14.41 4.11 -5.14
C HIS A 149 -13.26 4.40 -6.13
N ARG A 150 -13.18 3.67 -7.26
CA ARG A 150 -12.11 3.83 -8.27
C ARG A 150 -11.94 5.26 -8.79
N GLY A 151 -13.02 6.05 -8.84
CA GLY A 151 -12.96 7.45 -9.24
C GLY A 151 -12.14 8.33 -8.29
N VAL A 152 -11.93 7.89 -7.05
CA VAL A 152 -11.12 8.56 -6.03
C VAL A 152 -9.63 8.17 -6.13
N VAL A 153 -9.35 6.93 -6.57
CA VAL A 153 -7.99 6.37 -6.72
C VAL A 153 -7.26 6.90 -7.97
N LEU A 154 -8.00 7.38 -8.97
CA LEU A 154 -7.47 7.91 -10.23
C LEU A 154 -6.43 6.98 -10.88
N TYR A 155 -5.17 7.40 -10.97
CA TYR A 155 -4.07 6.70 -11.64
C TYR A 155 -3.15 5.95 -10.67
N GLU A 156 -3.53 5.81 -9.40
CA GLU A 156 -2.66 5.22 -8.39
C GLU A 156 -2.56 3.68 -8.51
N PRO A 157 -1.36 3.11 -8.25
CA PRO A 157 -1.15 1.66 -8.33
C PRO A 157 -2.08 0.85 -7.44
N ILE A 158 -2.54 1.42 -6.31
CA ILE A 158 -3.40 0.74 -5.34
C ILE A 158 -4.73 0.26 -5.95
N GLY A 159 -5.22 0.88 -7.02
CA GLY A 159 -6.45 0.45 -7.69
C GLY A 159 -6.30 -0.91 -8.37
N ALA A 160 -5.19 -1.13 -9.05
CA ALA A 160 -4.89 -2.44 -9.63
C ALA A 160 -4.45 -3.43 -8.54
N LEU A 161 -3.62 -3.00 -7.59
CA LEU A 161 -3.16 -3.87 -6.50
C LEU A 161 -4.30 -4.33 -5.58
N ALA A 162 -5.38 -3.56 -5.43
CA ALA A 162 -6.56 -3.98 -4.67
C ALA A 162 -7.19 -5.25 -5.25
N HIS A 163 -7.19 -5.43 -6.58
CA HIS A 163 -7.65 -6.69 -7.19
C HIS A 163 -6.78 -7.88 -6.81
N LEU A 164 -5.45 -7.71 -6.82
CA LEU A 164 -4.52 -8.76 -6.40
C LEU A 164 -4.75 -9.15 -4.94
N GLN A 165 -4.80 -8.16 -4.05
CA GLN A 165 -4.97 -8.42 -2.63
C GLN A 165 -6.36 -8.97 -2.30
N LEU A 166 -7.40 -8.58 -3.03
CA LEU A 166 -8.73 -9.18 -2.94
C LEU A 166 -8.71 -10.67 -3.36
N GLY A 167 -7.93 -11.02 -4.39
CA GLY A 167 -7.69 -12.41 -4.78
C GLY A 167 -7.04 -13.23 -3.66
N ARG A 168 -6.05 -12.67 -2.96
CA ARG A 168 -5.41 -13.28 -1.79
C ARG A 168 -6.37 -13.45 -0.62
N ALA A 169 -7.20 -12.43 -0.36
CA ALA A 169 -8.22 -12.46 0.68
C ALA A 169 -9.25 -13.58 0.46
N TYR A 170 -9.76 -13.73 -0.78
CA TYR A 170 -10.68 -14.81 -1.12
C TYR A 170 -10.03 -16.19 -1.12
N ALA A 171 -8.77 -16.30 -1.56
CA ALA A 171 -8.03 -17.56 -1.49
C ALA A 171 -7.86 -18.04 -0.04
N MET A 172 -7.60 -17.12 0.89
CA MET A 172 -7.54 -17.41 2.33
C MET A 172 -8.88 -17.90 2.90
N GLN A 173 -9.99 -17.42 2.35
CA GLN A 173 -11.35 -17.87 2.68
C GLN A 173 -11.73 -19.18 1.98
N SER A 174 -10.85 -19.76 1.15
CA SER A 174 -11.14 -20.90 0.27
C SER A 174 -12.25 -20.63 -0.77
N ASP A 175 -12.55 -19.37 -1.08
CA ASP A 175 -13.46 -18.98 -2.16
C ASP A 175 -12.69 -18.91 -3.49
N THR A 176 -12.35 -20.09 -4.02
CA THR A 176 -11.53 -20.23 -5.24
C THR A 176 -12.14 -19.51 -6.44
N ALA A 177 -13.46 -19.49 -6.57
CA ALA A 177 -14.14 -18.85 -7.68
C ALA A 177 -13.90 -17.32 -7.67
N LYS A 178 -14.14 -16.66 -6.54
CA LYS A 178 -13.88 -15.22 -6.43
C LYS A 178 -12.40 -14.88 -6.45
N ALA A 179 -11.56 -15.72 -5.84
CA ALA A 179 -10.11 -15.54 -5.88
C ALA A 179 -9.62 -15.48 -7.33
N ARG A 180 -9.99 -16.48 -8.16
CA ARG A 180 -9.62 -16.54 -9.58
C ARG A 180 -10.09 -15.31 -10.35
N ALA A 181 -11.34 -14.89 -10.15
CA ALA A 181 -11.87 -13.70 -10.81
C ALA A 181 -11.03 -12.46 -10.48
N ALA A 182 -10.73 -12.23 -9.20
CA ALA A 182 -9.95 -11.07 -8.76
C ALA A 182 -8.50 -11.09 -9.29
N TYR A 183 -7.82 -12.24 -9.28
CA TYR A 183 -6.49 -12.37 -9.91
C TYR A 183 -6.53 -12.11 -11.42
N GLN A 184 -7.57 -12.58 -12.12
CA GLN A 184 -7.71 -12.37 -13.55
C GLN A 184 -7.91 -10.89 -13.89
N GLU A 185 -8.68 -10.16 -13.10
CA GLU A 185 -8.81 -8.71 -13.23
C GLU A 185 -7.46 -8.01 -13.07
N PHE A 186 -6.69 -8.34 -12.03
CA PHE A 186 -5.34 -7.79 -11.84
C PHE A 186 -4.43 -8.08 -13.04
N LEU A 187 -4.36 -9.34 -13.49
CA LEU A 187 -3.50 -9.75 -14.61
C LEU A 187 -3.92 -9.12 -15.94
N THR A 188 -5.21 -8.76 -16.08
CA THR A 188 -5.71 -8.04 -17.25
C THR A 188 -5.25 -6.59 -17.23
N LEU A 189 -5.33 -5.92 -16.07
CA LEU A 189 -4.85 -4.55 -15.89
C LEU A 189 -3.32 -4.44 -16.05
N TRP A 190 -2.58 -5.47 -15.63
CA TRP A 190 -1.11 -5.51 -15.63
C TRP A 190 -0.50 -6.32 -16.77
N LYS A 191 -1.26 -6.56 -17.85
CA LYS A 191 -0.80 -7.39 -18.98
C LYS A 191 0.44 -6.83 -19.70
N ASP A 192 0.59 -5.50 -19.72
CA ASP A 192 1.66 -4.76 -20.40
C ASP A 192 2.73 -4.23 -19.41
N ALA A 193 2.65 -4.59 -18.13
CA ALA A 193 3.66 -4.24 -17.13
C ALA A 193 4.97 -5.02 -17.36
N ASP A 194 6.09 -4.49 -16.87
CA ASP A 194 7.38 -5.15 -16.99
C ASP A 194 7.31 -6.58 -16.41
N PRO A 195 7.67 -7.61 -17.19
CA PRO A 195 7.35 -8.99 -16.84
C PRO A 195 8.17 -9.54 -15.67
N ASP A 196 9.25 -8.87 -15.30
CA ASP A 196 10.19 -9.23 -14.24
C ASP A 196 9.88 -8.59 -12.88
N ILE A 197 8.83 -7.77 -12.78
CA ILE A 197 8.40 -7.18 -11.51
C ILE A 197 7.98 -8.30 -10.54
N PRO A 198 8.55 -8.36 -9.31
CA PRO A 198 8.29 -9.44 -8.36
C PRO A 198 6.81 -9.69 -8.05
N ILE A 199 6.02 -8.62 -7.88
CA ILE A 199 4.59 -8.75 -7.55
C ILE A 199 3.77 -9.39 -8.68
N LEU A 200 4.13 -9.14 -9.95
CA LEU A 200 3.47 -9.74 -11.10
C LEU A 200 3.82 -11.24 -11.23
N ILE A 201 5.08 -11.60 -10.96
CA ILE A 201 5.53 -12.99 -10.93
C ILE A 201 4.77 -13.75 -9.84
N ALA A 202 4.68 -13.18 -8.63
CA ALA A 202 3.96 -13.77 -7.50
C ALA A 202 2.47 -13.96 -7.82
N ALA A 203 1.80 -12.94 -8.38
CA ALA A 203 0.39 -13.03 -8.75
C ALA A 203 0.11 -14.14 -9.77
N LYS A 204 0.93 -14.28 -10.82
CA LYS A 204 0.79 -15.36 -11.82
C LYS A 204 0.95 -16.74 -11.18
N ALA A 205 1.92 -16.87 -10.28
CA ALA A 205 2.19 -18.07 -9.52
C ALA A 205 1.06 -18.47 -8.56
N GLU A 206 0.49 -17.49 -7.86
CA GLU A 206 -0.64 -17.67 -6.96
C GLU A 206 -1.90 -18.07 -7.74
N TYR A 207 -2.22 -17.36 -8.83
CA TYR A 207 -3.34 -17.67 -9.72
C TYR A 207 -3.28 -19.10 -10.28
N ALA A 208 -2.11 -19.56 -10.71
CA ALA A 208 -1.93 -20.91 -11.25
C ALA A 208 -2.22 -22.03 -10.24
N LYS A 209 -2.12 -21.75 -8.93
CA LYS A 209 -2.45 -22.73 -7.86
C LYS A 209 -3.94 -22.85 -7.60
N LEU A 210 -4.75 -21.92 -8.12
CA LEU A 210 -6.21 -21.94 -7.99
C LEU A 210 -6.90 -22.76 -9.10
N GLN A 211 -6.11 -23.47 -9.92
CA GLN A 211 -6.61 -24.33 -10.99
C GLN A 211 -7.08 -25.69 -10.48
#